data_AF-A0A561BQ16-F1
#
_entry.id   AF-A0A561BQ16-F1
#
_cell.length_a   1.000
_cell.length_b   1.000
_cell.length_c   1.000
_cell.angle_alpha   90.00
_cell.angle_beta   90.00
_cell.angle_gamma   90.00
#
_symmetry.space_group_name_H-M   'P 1'
#
loop_
_entity.id
_entity.type
_entity.pdbx_description
1 polymer ?
#
loop_
_entity_poly.entity_id
_entity_poly.type
_entity_poly.pdbx_seq_one_letter_code
_entity_poly.pdbx_strand_id
1 'polypeptide(L)'
;MRSTPIRQRTVRLVATGLAAAAVAGVMIATAAVTGTDQQAVAGGPGTSAAQQVPQQDNPAGRVAAANPKPAPKATKYVFQNKRPAVGRLAAGAEVKIAPHLFFATKGTEWAVISRVPGEPAYEPFGWRRTLGNDNLGDPSTPGIQSVGPVVSSVFQSAEVSTVVYTRGSKAWYGKIYRLGGIPGWVQSSAQLTADPAAKKSPGPQPPAVSVFSYDAAGKLLSKFGDAKGDPLAK
;
A
#
# COMPACT_ATOMS: atom_id res chain seq x y z
N MET A 1 35.66 -56.35 -22.90
CA MET A 1 34.82 -55.41 -23.66
C MET A 1 33.37 -55.90 -23.61
N ARG A 2 32.50 -55.23 -22.84
CA ARG A 2 31.03 -55.44 -22.88
C ARG A 2 30.36 -54.08 -22.73
N SER A 3 29.57 -53.74 -23.75
CA SER A 3 28.97 -52.43 -24.00
C SER A 3 27.76 -52.15 -23.12
N THR A 4 27.65 -50.91 -22.63
CA THR A 4 26.50 -50.36 -21.91
C THR A 4 25.43 -49.88 -22.90
N PRO A 5 24.12 -50.19 -22.74
CA PRO A 5 23.09 -49.60 -23.57
C PRO A 5 22.66 -48.20 -23.06
N ILE A 6 22.76 -47.22 -23.95
CA ILE A 6 22.26 -45.85 -23.80
C ILE A 6 20.72 -45.87 -23.92
N ARG A 7 19.99 -45.53 -22.84
CA ARG A 7 18.54 -45.29 -22.92
C ARG A 7 18.28 -43.90 -23.51
N GLN A 8 17.73 -43.87 -24.72
CA GLN A 8 17.25 -42.67 -25.39
C GLN A 8 15.98 -42.13 -24.70
N ARG A 9 15.96 -40.82 -24.43
CA ARG A 9 14.79 -40.07 -23.96
C ARG A 9 13.96 -39.63 -25.16
N THR A 10 12.69 -40.04 -25.21
CA THR A 10 11.69 -39.50 -26.15
C THR A 10 10.80 -38.53 -25.38
N VAL A 11 11.02 -37.23 -25.53
CA VAL A 11 10.09 -36.19 -25.06
C VAL A 11 9.21 -35.81 -26.25
N ARG A 12 7.94 -36.23 -26.21
CA ARG A 12 6.91 -35.77 -27.16
C ARG A 12 6.40 -34.40 -26.70
N LEU A 13 6.70 -33.36 -27.48
CA LEU A 13 5.96 -32.10 -27.43
C LEU A 13 4.56 -32.34 -28.00
N VAL A 14 3.52 -31.98 -27.23
CA VAL A 14 2.19 -31.74 -27.78
C VAL A 14 1.87 -30.27 -27.56
N ALA A 15 1.92 -29.53 -28.65
CA ALA A 15 1.32 -28.21 -28.80
C ALA A 15 -0.15 -28.41 -29.19
N THR A 16 -1.05 -27.58 -28.63
CA THR A 16 -2.17 -26.88 -29.30
C THR A 16 -3.16 -26.36 -28.24
N GLY A 17 -3.68 -25.16 -28.43
CA GLY A 17 -4.77 -24.64 -27.61
C GLY A 17 -4.89 -23.13 -27.55
N LEU A 18 -4.90 -22.45 -28.70
CA LEU A 18 -5.21 -21.03 -28.84
C LEU A 18 -6.73 -20.85 -28.64
N ALA A 19 -7.15 -20.04 -27.68
CA ALA A 19 -8.53 -19.60 -27.55
C ALA A 19 -8.57 -18.08 -27.36
N ALA A 20 -9.11 -17.40 -28.37
CA ALA A 20 -9.46 -15.98 -28.37
C ALA A 20 -10.98 -15.85 -28.24
N ALA A 21 -11.43 -14.90 -27.41
CA ALA A 21 -12.75 -14.22 -27.37
C ALA A 21 -13.04 -13.83 -25.90
N ALA A 22 -13.66 -12.70 -25.54
CA ALA A 22 -14.08 -11.48 -26.22
C ALA A 22 -14.20 -10.40 -25.12
N VAL A 23 -13.81 -9.16 -25.41
CA VAL A 23 -13.98 -8.03 -24.48
C VAL A 23 -15.37 -7.45 -24.68
N ALA A 24 -16.29 -7.71 -23.75
CA ALA A 24 -17.56 -7.00 -23.67
C ALA A 24 -17.39 -5.80 -22.71
N GLY A 25 -17.63 -4.60 -23.25
CA GLY A 25 -17.51 -3.34 -22.53
C GLY A 25 -18.58 -3.17 -21.45
N VAL A 26 -18.17 -2.58 -20.33
CA VAL A 26 -19.08 -2.06 -19.32
C VAL A 26 -18.89 -0.55 -19.27
N MET A 27 -19.98 0.15 -19.60
CA MET A 27 -20.12 1.60 -19.50
C MET A 27 -19.97 2.06 -18.04
N ILE A 28 -19.15 3.08 -17.83
CA ILE A 28 -19.08 3.82 -16.57
C ILE A 28 -20.16 4.90 -16.61
N ALA A 29 -21.18 4.78 -15.76
CA ALA A 29 -22.09 5.88 -15.47
C ALA A 29 -21.44 6.79 -14.41
N THR A 30 -21.06 8.00 -14.82
CA THR A 30 -20.64 9.09 -13.93
C THR A 30 -21.88 9.80 -13.38
N ALA A 31 -22.13 9.68 -12.07
CA ALA A 31 -23.02 10.59 -11.36
C ALA A 31 -22.18 11.64 -10.64
N ALA A 32 -22.14 12.84 -11.21
CA ALA A 32 -21.65 14.04 -10.54
C ALA A 32 -22.77 14.58 -9.65
N VAL A 33 -22.50 14.76 -8.35
CA VAL A 33 -23.32 15.60 -7.47
C VAL A 33 -22.47 16.80 -7.09
N THR A 34 -22.60 17.85 -7.87
CA THR A 34 -22.25 19.22 -7.51
C THR A 34 -23.43 19.82 -6.75
N GLY A 35 -23.21 20.20 -5.49
CA GLY A 35 -24.18 20.95 -4.69
C GLY A 35 -23.45 22.07 -3.96
N THR A 36 -23.41 23.24 -4.58
CA THR A 36 -23.11 24.52 -3.91
C THR A 36 -24.26 25.47 -4.18
N ASP A 37 -24.92 25.82 -3.07
CA ASP A 37 -25.45 27.12 -2.68
C ASP A 37 -26.42 27.95 -3.54
N GLN A 38 -27.48 28.34 -2.80
CA GLN A 38 -28.16 29.63 -2.72
C GLN A 38 -29.26 30.04 -3.73
N GLN A 39 -30.44 30.24 -3.12
CA GLN A 39 -31.50 31.25 -3.36
C GLN A 39 -32.20 31.20 -4.74
N ALA A 40 -33.53 31.37 -4.85
CA ALA A 40 -34.30 32.47 -4.31
C ALA A 40 -35.85 32.33 -4.58
N VAL A 41 -36.63 33.00 -3.70
CA VAL A 41 -37.95 33.68 -3.83
C VAL A 41 -39.25 32.98 -4.31
N ALA A 42 -40.24 32.99 -3.41
CA ALA A 42 -41.62 33.49 -3.59
C ALA A 42 -42.23 33.58 -2.17
N GLY A 43 -42.91 34.60 -1.64
CA GLY A 43 -43.51 35.84 -2.14
C GLY A 43 -44.87 36.00 -1.41
N GLY A 44 -45.03 36.98 -0.52
CA GLY A 44 -46.35 37.44 -0.04
C GLY A 44 -46.43 37.94 1.41
N PRO A 45 -47.25 38.97 1.74
CA PRO A 45 -46.93 40.01 2.74
C PRO A 45 -47.78 39.96 4.02
N GLY A 46 -47.30 40.55 5.12
CA GLY A 46 -48.15 40.78 6.30
C GLY A 46 -47.43 41.28 7.56
N THR A 47 -47.48 42.60 7.76
CA THR A 47 -47.65 43.34 9.04
C THR A 47 -46.80 43.05 10.29
N SER A 48 -46.24 44.14 10.80
CA SER A 48 -45.52 44.37 12.05
C SER A 48 -46.15 43.80 13.32
N ALA A 49 -45.33 43.24 14.21
CA ALA A 49 -45.48 43.36 15.67
C ALA A 49 -44.14 43.08 16.37
N ALA A 50 -43.71 44.02 17.20
CA ALA A 50 -42.62 43.86 18.14
C ALA A 50 -43.07 42.98 19.33
N GLN A 51 -42.17 42.13 19.85
CA GLN A 51 -42.24 41.71 21.25
C GLN A 51 -40.85 41.39 21.80
N GLN A 52 -40.55 42.08 22.89
CA GLN A 52 -39.34 42.01 23.71
C GLN A 52 -39.34 40.75 24.61
N VAL A 53 -38.15 40.10 24.67
CA VAL A 53 -37.42 39.39 25.76
C VAL A 53 -38.19 38.70 26.92
N PRO A 54 -37.66 37.59 27.51
CA PRO A 54 -36.52 37.73 28.41
C PRO A 54 -35.39 36.70 28.26
N GLN A 55 -34.21 37.25 28.48
CA GLN A 55 -32.93 36.66 28.80
C GLN A 55 -33.03 35.77 30.04
N GLN A 56 -32.42 34.58 29.98
CA GLN A 56 -32.13 33.76 31.15
C GLN A 56 -30.63 33.50 31.21
N ASP A 57 -29.98 34.22 32.13
CA ASP A 57 -28.62 34.03 32.58
C ASP A 57 -28.48 32.75 33.41
N ASN A 58 -27.45 31.93 33.11
CA ASN A 58 -26.57 31.30 34.10
C ASN A 58 -25.39 30.53 33.44
N PRO A 59 -24.29 30.24 34.16
CA PRO A 59 -22.98 30.77 33.77
C PRO A 59 -21.89 29.70 33.49
N ALA A 60 -20.77 30.19 32.92
CA ALA A 60 -19.42 29.66 33.02
C ALA A 60 -19.13 28.21 32.56
N GLY A 61 -18.95 28.04 31.25
CA GLY A 61 -18.03 27.04 30.69
C GLY A 61 -16.81 27.74 30.11
N ARG A 62 -15.70 27.82 30.86
CA ARG A 62 -14.38 28.20 30.30
C ARG A 62 -14.09 27.26 29.13
N VAL A 63 -14.08 27.78 27.91
CA VAL A 63 -13.50 27.08 26.77
C VAL A 63 -12.00 27.02 27.05
N ALA A 64 -11.51 25.87 27.50
CA ALA A 64 -10.09 25.66 27.70
C ALA A 64 -9.41 25.90 26.35
N ALA A 65 -8.57 26.94 26.29
CA ALA A 65 -7.68 27.16 25.16
C ALA A 65 -6.87 25.87 24.98
N ALA A 66 -7.03 25.23 23.83
CA ALA A 66 -6.23 24.07 23.48
C ALA A 66 -4.76 24.50 23.52
N ASN A 67 -3.99 23.94 24.46
CA ASN A 67 -2.54 24.14 24.48
C ASN A 67 -2.00 23.78 23.09
N PRO A 68 -1.22 24.67 22.44
CA PRO A 68 -0.61 24.34 21.17
C PRO A 68 0.25 23.10 21.36
N LYS A 69 -0.10 22.04 20.62
CA LYS A 69 0.64 20.79 20.60
C LYS A 69 2.11 21.12 20.27
N PRO A 70 3.08 20.60 21.04
CA PRO A 70 4.50 20.82 20.74
C PRO A 70 4.76 20.46 19.27
N ALA A 71 5.46 21.34 18.56
CA ALA A 71 5.93 21.05 17.23
C ALA A 71 6.78 19.76 17.31
N PRO A 72 6.55 18.77 16.42
CA PRO A 72 7.38 17.56 16.40
C PRO A 72 8.85 17.96 16.27
N LYS A 73 9.74 17.36 17.06
CA LYS A 73 11.18 17.53 16.84
C LYS A 73 11.50 17.11 15.41
N ALA A 74 12.33 17.92 14.74
CA ALA A 74 12.77 17.63 13.38
C ALA A 74 13.47 16.26 13.36
N THR A 75 12.87 15.28 12.69
CA THR A 75 13.54 14.00 12.47
C THR A 75 14.66 14.21 11.45
N LYS A 76 15.74 13.44 11.57
CA LYS A 76 16.87 13.50 10.61
C LYS A 76 16.51 13.03 9.19
N TYR A 77 15.25 12.66 8.96
CA TYR A 77 14.79 12.07 7.71
C TYR A 77 14.00 13.07 6.88
N VAL A 78 14.30 13.11 5.59
CA VAL A 78 13.53 13.89 4.62
C VAL A 78 12.54 12.98 3.91
N PHE A 79 11.25 13.22 4.14
CA PHE A 79 10.18 12.47 3.47
C PHE A 79 10.09 12.85 1.99
N GLN A 80 10.10 11.84 1.12
CA GLN A 80 10.12 12.01 -0.33
C GLN A 80 8.72 11.95 -0.97
N ASN A 81 7.69 11.59 -0.19
CA ASN A 81 6.32 11.48 -0.65
C ASN A 81 5.32 11.82 0.46
N LYS A 82 4.05 11.97 0.09
CA LYS A 82 2.94 12.10 1.04
C LYS A 82 2.44 10.72 1.46
N ARG A 83 1.91 10.61 2.68
CA ARG A 83 1.34 9.37 3.21
C ARG A 83 0.17 8.89 2.35
N PRO A 84 0.25 7.70 1.71
CA PRO A 84 -0.87 7.14 0.97
C PRO A 84 -1.99 6.65 1.91
N ALA A 85 -3.22 6.63 1.41
CA ALA A 85 -4.32 5.96 2.10
C ALA A 85 -4.07 4.44 2.18
N VAL A 86 -4.52 3.82 3.27
CA VAL A 86 -4.51 2.35 3.41
C VAL A 86 -5.60 1.77 2.50
N GLY A 87 -5.23 0.78 1.69
CA GLY A 87 -6.16 0.05 0.82
C GLY A 87 -6.46 -1.35 1.34
N ARG A 88 -7.38 -2.03 0.64
CA ARG A 88 -7.63 -3.47 0.78
C ARG A 88 -7.40 -4.12 -0.58
N LEU A 89 -6.67 -5.23 -0.59
CA LEU A 89 -6.55 -6.10 -1.76
C LEU A 89 -7.56 -7.24 -1.59
N ALA A 90 -8.42 -7.49 -2.56
CA ALA A 90 -9.35 -8.63 -2.48
C ALA A 90 -8.57 -9.97 -2.54
N ALA A 91 -9.21 -11.05 -2.07
CA ALA A 91 -8.60 -12.37 -2.14
C ALA A 91 -8.37 -12.80 -3.59
N GLY A 92 -7.16 -13.30 -3.90
CA GLY A 92 -6.81 -13.70 -5.27
C GLY A 92 -6.63 -12.53 -6.23
N ALA A 93 -6.63 -11.29 -5.73
CA ALA A 93 -6.49 -10.10 -6.55
C ALA A 93 -5.03 -9.68 -6.70
N GLU A 94 -4.85 -8.75 -7.63
CA GLU A 94 -3.59 -8.13 -7.98
C GLU A 94 -3.71 -6.61 -7.88
N VAL A 95 -2.60 -5.94 -7.55
CA VAL A 95 -2.48 -4.49 -7.56
C VAL A 95 -1.15 -4.03 -8.14
N LYS A 96 -1.18 -2.94 -8.90
CA LYS A 96 0.03 -2.29 -9.41
C LYS A 96 0.76 -1.60 -8.27
N ILE A 97 2.05 -1.92 -8.08
CA ILE A 97 2.91 -1.30 -7.05
C ILE A 97 3.95 -0.34 -7.64
N ALA A 98 4.24 -0.46 -8.94
CA ALA A 98 5.11 0.45 -9.67
C ALA A 98 4.89 0.31 -11.20
N PRO A 99 5.57 1.10 -12.05
CA PRO A 99 5.61 0.82 -13.48
C PRO A 99 6.00 -0.64 -13.73
N HIS A 100 5.14 -1.37 -14.46
CA HIS A 100 5.33 -2.78 -14.82
C HIS A 100 5.45 -3.77 -13.67
N LEU A 101 5.36 -3.35 -12.40
CA LEU A 101 5.42 -4.23 -11.24
C LEU A 101 4.07 -4.31 -10.54
N PHE A 102 3.65 -5.53 -10.29
CA PHE A 102 2.39 -5.87 -9.67
C PHE A 102 2.64 -6.76 -8.45
N PHE A 103 1.81 -6.60 -7.42
CA PHE A 103 1.72 -7.52 -6.30
C PHE A 103 0.45 -8.34 -6.45
N ALA A 104 0.56 -9.65 -6.40
CA ALA A 104 -0.56 -10.58 -6.57
C ALA A 104 -0.67 -11.53 -5.38
N THR A 105 -1.89 -12.00 -5.11
CA THR A 105 -2.18 -13.04 -4.11
C THR A 105 -2.84 -14.24 -4.77
N LYS A 106 -2.60 -15.44 -4.23
CA LYS A 106 -3.21 -16.70 -4.65
C LYS A 106 -3.35 -17.59 -3.41
N GLY A 107 -4.56 -17.70 -2.87
CA GLY A 107 -4.75 -18.34 -1.56
C GLY A 107 -3.93 -17.62 -0.49
N THR A 108 -3.02 -18.35 0.17
CA THR A 108 -2.08 -17.82 1.17
C THR A 108 -0.70 -17.50 0.57
N GLU A 109 -0.58 -17.58 -0.75
CA GLU A 109 0.64 -17.25 -1.48
C GLU A 109 0.55 -15.84 -2.06
N TRP A 110 1.71 -15.24 -2.30
CA TRP A 110 1.86 -13.93 -2.93
C TRP A 110 3.11 -13.87 -3.79
N ALA A 111 3.12 -12.96 -4.76
CA ALA A 111 4.26 -12.73 -5.64
C ALA A 111 4.35 -11.25 -6.05
N VAL A 112 5.57 -10.82 -6.38
CA VAL A 112 5.79 -9.65 -7.22
C VAL A 112 5.94 -10.14 -8.66
N ILE A 113 5.23 -9.51 -9.59
CA ILE A 113 5.18 -9.89 -11.01
C ILE A 113 5.63 -8.68 -11.86
N SER A 114 6.64 -8.90 -12.69
CA SER A 114 7.08 -7.98 -13.74
C SER A 114 6.31 -8.25 -15.04
N ARG A 115 5.75 -7.20 -15.62
CA ARG A 115 5.09 -7.19 -16.93
C ARG A 115 5.58 -6.00 -17.76
N VAL A 116 6.86 -6.05 -18.13
CA VAL A 116 7.46 -5.07 -19.05
C VAL A 116 6.97 -5.37 -20.48
N PRO A 117 6.48 -4.37 -21.23
CA PRO A 117 6.04 -4.58 -22.60
C PRO A 117 7.14 -5.17 -23.46
N GLY A 118 6.80 -6.19 -24.25
CA GLY A 118 7.76 -6.89 -25.11
C GLY A 118 8.57 -7.98 -24.40
N GLU A 119 8.38 -8.19 -23.09
CA GLU A 119 9.00 -9.29 -22.34
C GLU A 119 7.92 -10.25 -21.80
N PRO A 120 8.22 -11.56 -21.68
CA PRO A 120 7.37 -12.48 -20.93
C PRO A 120 7.19 -12.01 -19.49
N ALA A 121 6.01 -12.25 -18.92
CA ALA A 121 5.81 -12.00 -17.50
C ALA A 121 6.81 -12.83 -16.67
N TYR A 122 7.38 -12.20 -15.65
CA TYR A 122 8.42 -12.80 -14.82
C TYR A 122 8.13 -12.54 -13.34
N GLU A 123 8.46 -13.50 -12.49
CA GLU A 123 8.26 -13.46 -11.03
C GLU A 123 9.64 -13.39 -10.36
N PRO A 124 10.16 -12.20 -10.03
CA PRO A 124 11.55 -12.03 -9.57
C PRO A 124 11.93 -12.88 -8.36
N PHE A 125 10.94 -13.24 -7.54
CA PHE A 125 11.13 -14.08 -6.37
C PHE A 125 10.28 -15.35 -6.39
N GLY A 126 9.51 -15.61 -7.46
CA GLY A 126 8.46 -16.62 -7.46
C GLY A 126 7.35 -16.36 -6.42
N TRP A 127 6.42 -17.31 -6.33
CA TRP A 127 5.35 -17.32 -5.32
C TRP A 127 5.87 -17.70 -3.93
N ARG A 128 5.41 -16.98 -2.91
CA ARG A 128 5.83 -17.12 -1.51
C ARG A 128 4.62 -17.32 -0.62
N ARG A 129 4.70 -18.25 0.33
CA ARG A 129 3.65 -18.48 1.34
C ARG A 129 3.76 -17.49 2.48
N THR A 130 2.63 -16.93 2.93
CA THR A 130 2.52 -16.18 4.19
C THR A 130 2.41 -17.12 5.39
N LEU A 131 1.47 -18.08 5.34
CA LEU A 131 1.24 -19.03 6.43
C LEU A 131 2.26 -20.17 6.41
N GLY A 132 2.78 -20.53 7.59
CA GLY A 132 3.82 -21.56 7.74
C GLY A 132 5.20 -21.12 7.23
N ASN A 133 5.41 -19.82 7.03
CA ASN A 133 6.71 -19.24 6.73
C ASN A 133 7.24 -18.51 7.96
N ASP A 134 8.15 -19.17 8.68
CA ASP A 134 8.70 -18.69 9.95
C ASP A 134 9.35 -17.29 9.84
N ASN A 135 9.81 -16.92 8.63
CA ASN A 135 10.44 -15.63 8.37
C ASN A 135 9.47 -14.48 8.11
N LEU A 136 8.15 -14.72 8.03
CA LEU A 136 7.17 -13.72 7.62
C LEU A 136 6.05 -13.46 8.66
N GLY A 137 5.87 -14.38 9.61
CA GLY A 137 4.78 -14.33 10.60
C GLY A 137 4.97 -13.33 11.74
N ASP A 138 6.18 -12.80 11.93
CA ASP A 138 6.48 -11.83 12.97
C ASP A 138 6.55 -10.40 12.40
N PRO A 139 5.74 -9.43 12.88
CA PRO A 139 5.85 -8.03 12.47
C PRO A 139 7.21 -7.39 12.78
N SER A 140 7.99 -7.93 13.72
CA SER A 140 9.38 -7.51 13.99
C SER A 140 10.34 -7.93 12.87
N THR A 141 9.97 -8.97 12.12
CA THR A 141 10.76 -9.57 11.03
C THR A 141 9.96 -9.57 9.73
N PRO A 142 9.64 -8.40 9.16
CA PRO A 142 8.92 -8.31 7.90
C PRO A 142 9.73 -8.95 6.76
N GLY A 143 9.05 -9.69 5.89
CA GLY A 143 9.66 -10.17 4.66
C GLY A 143 9.89 -9.04 3.70
N ILE A 144 11.14 -8.63 3.52
CA ILE A 144 11.50 -7.56 2.58
C ILE A 144 12.00 -8.15 1.27
N GLN A 145 11.49 -7.62 0.18
CA GLN A 145 11.92 -7.95 -1.16
C GLN A 145 12.05 -6.68 -1.99
N SER A 146 13.07 -6.63 -2.85
CA SER A 146 13.34 -5.44 -3.67
C SER A 146 13.56 -5.80 -5.14
N VAL A 147 12.78 -5.17 -6.02
CA VAL A 147 12.88 -5.33 -7.48
C VAL A 147 13.08 -3.97 -8.10
N GLY A 148 14.25 -3.73 -8.69
CA GLY A 148 14.61 -2.41 -9.19
C GLY A 148 14.46 -1.35 -8.08
N PRO A 149 13.75 -0.23 -8.33
CA PRO A 149 13.62 0.84 -7.34
C PRO A 149 12.55 0.58 -6.27
N VAL A 150 11.84 -0.55 -6.34
CA VAL A 150 10.66 -0.81 -5.49
C VAL A 150 11.02 -1.80 -4.42
N VAL A 151 10.69 -1.43 -3.18
CA VAL A 151 10.80 -2.30 -2.02
C VAL A 151 9.40 -2.66 -1.57
N SER A 152 9.15 -3.95 -1.38
CA SER A 152 7.90 -4.51 -0.87
C SER A 152 8.18 -5.25 0.44
N SER A 153 7.27 -5.12 1.38
CA SER A 153 7.29 -5.81 2.67
C SER A 153 5.96 -6.52 2.89
N VAL A 154 6.01 -7.77 3.34
CA VAL A 154 4.83 -8.56 3.72
C VAL A 154 5.01 -9.06 5.14
N PHE A 155 4.03 -8.80 6.01
CA PHE A 155 4.11 -9.15 7.43
C PHE A 155 2.72 -9.21 8.07
N GLN A 156 2.63 -9.85 9.23
CA GLN A 156 1.41 -9.95 10.02
C GLN A 156 1.26 -8.75 10.96
N SER A 157 0.27 -7.89 10.72
CA SER A 157 -0.09 -6.81 11.65
C SER A 157 -1.52 -6.34 11.42
N ALA A 158 -2.40 -6.58 12.40
CA ALA A 158 -3.78 -6.10 12.35
C ALA A 158 -3.90 -4.58 12.60
N GLU A 159 -2.93 -3.97 13.28
CA GLU A 159 -3.02 -2.59 13.78
C GLU A 159 -2.31 -1.55 12.90
N VAL A 160 -1.46 -2.00 11.97
CA VAL A 160 -0.64 -1.09 11.17
C VAL A 160 -1.48 -0.13 10.31
N SER A 161 -1.16 1.15 10.43
CA SER A 161 -1.77 2.24 9.64
C SER A 161 -0.75 3.00 8.79
N THR A 162 0.53 2.92 9.17
CA THR A 162 1.63 3.60 8.50
C THR A 162 2.81 2.66 8.39
N VAL A 163 3.48 2.66 7.24
CA VAL A 163 4.78 2.02 7.07
C VAL A 163 5.72 3.06 6.49
N VAL A 164 6.93 3.14 7.04
CA VAL A 164 7.98 4.03 6.56
C VAL A 164 9.20 3.22 6.19
N TYR A 165 9.67 3.40 4.95
CA TYR A 165 10.94 2.89 4.46
C TYR A 165 12.01 3.97 4.63
N THR A 166 13.19 3.61 5.09
CA THR A 166 14.32 4.55 5.17
C THR A 166 15.57 4.02 4.48
N ARG A 167 16.31 4.92 3.84
CA ARG A 167 17.60 4.66 3.20
C ARG A 167 18.45 5.92 3.33
N GLY A 168 19.55 5.83 4.10
CA GLY A 168 20.34 7.00 4.47
C GLY A 168 19.49 8.02 5.27
N SER A 169 19.51 9.28 4.85
CA SER A 169 18.70 10.37 5.43
C SER A 169 17.33 10.55 4.79
N LYS A 170 16.90 9.63 3.90
CA LYS A 170 15.62 9.72 3.20
C LYS A 170 14.61 8.75 3.77
N ALA A 171 13.35 9.16 3.76
CA ALA A 171 12.20 8.35 4.17
C ALA A 171 11.09 8.38 3.10
N TRP A 172 10.37 7.27 2.99
CA TRP A 172 9.22 7.12 2.11
C TRP A 172 8.08 6.46 2.86
N TYR A 173 6.88 7.03 2.78
CA TYR A 173 5.67 6.34 3.20
C TYR A 173 5.36 5.21 2.23
N GLY A 174 5.15 4.02 2.78
CA GLY A 174 4.67 2.86 2.06
C GLY A 174 3.18 2.96 1.74
N LYS A 175 2.79 2.49 0.56
CA LYS A 175 1.40 2.16 0.26
C LYS A 175 1.07 0.83 0.91
N ILE A 176 0.06 0.82 1.78
CA ILE A 176 -0.37 -0.37 2.53
C ILE A 176 -1.62 -0.97 1.89
N TYR A 177 -1.64 -2.29 1.75
CA TYR A 177 -2.81 -3.10 1.44
C TYR A 177 -3.06 -4.15 2.51
N ARG A 178 -4.26 -4.16 3.08
CA ARG A 178 -4.76 -5.29 3.87
C ARG A 178 -5.13 -6.44 2.95
N LEU A 179 -4.59 -7.63 3.19
CA LEU A 179 -4.72 -8.76 2.27
C LEU A 179 -6.02 -9.54 2.53
N GLY A 180 -6.96 -9.45 1.61
CA GLY A 180 -8.16 -10.29 1.58
C GLY A 180 -7.76 -11.76 1.38
N GLY A 181 -8.42 -12.68 2.09
CA GLY A 181 -8.06 -14.10 2.06
C GLY A 181 -6.89 -14.48 2.97
N ILE A 182 -6.16 -13.50 3.54
CA ILE A 182 -5.08 -13.71 4.50
C ILE A 182 -5.25 -12.75 5.69
N PRO A 183 -6.23 -13.00 6.60
CA PRO A 183 -6.57 -12.08 7.68
C PRO A 183 -5.38 -11.72 8.57
N GLY A 184 -5.29 -10.44 8.95
CA GLY A 184 -4.19 -9.93 9.78
C GLY A 184 -2.89 -9.66 9.02
N TRP A 185 -2.78 -10.03 7.76
CA TRP A 185 -1.60 -9.77 6.94
C TRP A 185 -1.72 -8.49 6.12
N VAL A 186 -0.57 -7.86 5.95
CA VAL A 186 -0.45 -6.65 5.15
C VAL A 186 0.67 -6.80 4.14
N GLN A 187 0.47 -6.15 2.99
CA GLN A 187 1.55 -5.80 2.09
C GLN A 187 1.76 -4.30 2.17
N SER A 188 3.02 -3.89 2.17
CA SER A 188 3.41 -2.50 2.02
C SER A 188 4.47 -2.40 0.93
N SER A 189 4.47 -1.31 0.15
CA SER A 189 5.54 -1.04 -0.80
C SER A 189 5.81 0.44 -1.00
N ALA A 190 7.03 0.76 -1.38
CA ALA A 190 7.44 2.09 -1.76
C ALA A 190 8.41 2.04 -2.94
N GLN A 191 8.28 3.01 -3.85
CA GLN A 191 9.28 3.28 -4.87
C GLN A 191 10.31 4.26 -4.29
N LEU A 192 11.55 3.80 -4.12
CA LEU A 192 12.61 4.55 -3.41
C LEU A 192 13.39 5.51 -4.32
N THR A 193 13.17 5.45 -5.64
CA THR A 193 13.70 6.44 -6.59
C THR A 193 12.57 6.94 -7.50
N ALA A 194 12.71 8.17 -8.01
CA ALA A 194 11.79 8.73 -8.99
C ALA A 194 12.12 8.29 -10.43
N ASP A 195 12.95 7.25 -10.60
CA ASP A 195 13.48 6.90 -11.92
C ASP A 195 12.37 6.56 -12.92
N PRO A 196 12.54 6.95 -14.20
CA PRO A 196 11.61 6.60 -15.25
C PRO A 196 11.48 5.07 -15.39
N ALA A 197 10.35 4.63 -15.92
CA ALA A 197 10.05 3.22 -16.12
C ALA A 197 11.24 2.48 -16.76
N ALA A 198 11.67 1.39 -16.12
CA ALA A 198 12.80 0.60 -16.61
C ALA A 198 12.48 0.03 -18.00
N LYS A 199 13.42 0.18 -18.95
CA LYS A 199 13.30 -0.36 -20.32
C LYS A 199 13.47 -1.89 -20.40
N LYS A 200 13.82 -2.53 -19.28
CA LYS A 200 14.05 -3.97 -19.14
C LYS A 200 13.52 -4.43 -17.80
N SER A 201 13.16 -5.71 -17.68
CA SER A 201 12.74 -6.27 -16.40
C SER A 201 13.80 -6.06 -15.31
N PRO A 202 13.45 -5.38 -14.22
CA PRO A 202 14.33 -5.25 -13.08
C PRO A 202 14.52 -6.60 -12.38
N GLY A 203 15.76 -6.91 -12.00
CA GLY A 203 16.09 -8.09 -11.21
C GLY A 203 15.96 -7.86 -9.69
N PRO A 204 16.07 -8.93 -8.89
CA PRO A 204 16.23 -8.85 -7.44
C PRO A 204 17.41 -7.94 -7.03
N GLN A 205 17.22 -7.13 -6.00
CA GLN A 205 18.28 -6.34 -5.38
C GLN A 205 18.36 -6.59 -3.86
N PRO A 206 19.57 -6.58 -3.27
CA PRO A 206 19.70 -6.65 -1.82
C PRO A 206 19.17 -5.37 -1.16
N PRO A 207 18.32 -5.47 -0.11
CA PRO A 207 17.79 -4.28 0.55
C PRO A 207 18.82 -3.69 1.54
N ALA A 208 19.28 -2.47 1.26
CA ALA A 208 19.91 -1.59 2.26
C ALA A 208 18.86 -0.60 2.80
N VAL A 209 17.78 -1.14 3.37
CA VAL A 209 16.58 -0.38 3.74
C VAL A 209 16.11 -0.82 5.12
N SER A 210 15.69 0.13 5.94
CA SER A 210 14.99 -0.15 7.19
C SER A 210 13.50 0.13 7.04
N VAL A 211 12.69 -0.64 7.76
CA VAL A 211 11.22 -0.56 7.70
C VAL A 211 10.68 -0.34 9.10
N PHE A 212 9.78 0.61 9.22
CA PHE A 212 9.11 0.97 10.46
C PHE A 212 7.61 0.87 10.25
N SER A 213 6.89 0.19 11.13
CA SER A 213 5.44 0.09 11.12
C SER A 213 4.85 0.84 12.31
N TYR A 214 3.74 1.54 12.09
CA TYR A 214 3.07 2.34 13.12
C TYR A 214 1.57 2.10 13.13
N ASP A 215 0.97 2.22 14.30
CA ASP A 215 -0.49 2.23 14.46
C ASP A 215 -1.11 3.55 13.97
N ALA A 216 -2.43 3.71 14.17
CA ALA A 216 -3.16 4.92 13.79
C ALA A 216 -2.75 6.17 14.58
N ALA A 217 -2.30 6.01 15.83
CA ALA A 217 -1.84 7.11 16.69
C ALA A 217 -0.40 7.56 16.38
N GLY A 218 0.31 6.79 15.55
CA GLY A 218 1.72 7.01 15.24
C GLY A 218 2.67 6.37 16.26
N LYS A 219 2.20 5.44 17.09
CA LYS A 219 3.05 4.60 17.94
C LYS A 219 3.79 3.61 17.07
N LEU A 220 5.11 3.51 17.26
CA LEU A 220 5.92 2.50 16.61
C LEU A 220 5.49 1.11 17.09
N LEU A 221 5.10 0.25 16.14
CA LEU A 221 4.73 -1.14 16.37
C LEU A 221 5.95 -2.04 16.22
N SER A 222 6.74 -1.83 15.16
CA SER A 222 7.84 -2.72 14.80
C SER A 222 8.87 -2.01 13.94
N LYS A 223 10.10 -2.53 13.96
CA LYS A 223 11.22 -2.05 13.15
C LYS A 223 12.03 -3.23 12.63
N PHE A 224 12.44 -3.12 11.36
CA PHE A 224 13.41 -4.00 10.72
C PHE A 224 14.60 -3.21 10.18
N GLY A 225 15.78 -3.82 10.24
CA GLY A 225 17.05 -3.24 9.75
C GLY A 225 17.72 -2.30 10.76
N ASP A 226 18.86 -1.75 10.36
CA ASP A 226 19.82 -1.15 11.32
C ASP A 226 19.63 0.35 11.55
N ALA A 227 18.61 1.00 10.96
CA ALA A 227 18.41 2.43 11.12
C ALA A 227 18.25 2.84 12.60
N LYS A 228 19.18 3.67 13.09
CA LYS A 228 19.30 4.05 14.52
C LYS A 228 18.26 5.06 15.03
N GLY A 229 17.25 5.44 14.25
CA GLY A 229 16.26 6.43 14.68
C GLY A 229 14.91 6.25 14.02
N ASP A 230 13.86 6.47 14.82
CA ASP A 230 12.46 6.43 14.40
C ASP A 230 12.13 7.66 13.53
N PRO A 231 11.72 7.47 12.27
CA PRO A 231 11.40 8.57 11.35
C PRO A 231 10.15 9.38 11.69
N LEU A 232 9.30 8.92 12.63
CA LEU A 232 8.10 9.62 13.09
C LEU A 232 8.12 9.97 14.59
N ALA A 233 9.24 9.70 15.29
CA ALA A 233 9.38 10.12 16.68
C ALA A 233 9.27 11.65 16.79
N LYS A 234 8.52 12.10 17.80
CA LYS A 234 8.26 13.52 18.09
C LYS A 234 9.25 14.09 19.08
#